data_AF-A0A535PTV8-F1
#
_entry.id   AF-A0A535PTV8-F1
#
_cell.length_a   1.000
_cell.length_b   1.000
_cell.length_c   1.000
_cell.angle_alpha   90.00
_cell.angle_beta   90.00
_cell.angle_gamma   90.00
#
_symmetry.space_group_name_H-M   'P 1'
#
loop_
_entity.id
_entity.type
_entity.pdbx_description
1 polymer ?
#
loop_
_entity_poly.entity_id
_entity_poly.type
_entity_poly.pdbx_seq_one_letter_code
_entity_poly.pdbx_strand_id
1 'polypeptide(L)'
;MSIRSTDAMQKAIKHTLRTRKLKAEDHKHPVNVLHHEEATFGEKLADKIAAGIGSWTFLIVQSLAVTLWVALNVIGLVNHWDPFPFILLNLLFSVQAAYTGPVLLLAGNRQSQKDRLTLEHAAEEAEKADDQNVEILKAIEKNTEVTIQILRHVEALVSDHMAEDAAKASQQGA
;
A
#
# COMPACT_ATOMS: atom_id res chain seq x y z
N MET A 1 -0.70 -44.98 25.26
CA MET A 1 -0.51 -43.74 26.04
C MET A 1 0.08 -42.59 25.20
N SER A 2 -0.31 -42.41 23.92
CA SER A 2 0.37 -41.48 22.99
C SER A 2 -0.51 -40.36 22.39
N ILE A 3 -1.84 -40.44 22.51
CA ILE A 3 -2.77 -39.54 21.80
C ILE A 3 -2.98 -38.19 22.52
N ARG A 4 -2.61 -38.07 23.80
CA ARG A 4 -2.85 -36.85 24.61
C ARG A 4 -1.86 -35.70 24.31
N SER A 5 -0.75 -35.99 23.65
CA SER A 5 0.31 -35.02 23.32
C SER A 5 -0.03 -34.23 22.04
N THR A 6 -0.64 -34.88 21.04
CA THR A 6 -0.99 -34.27 19.76
C THR A 6 -2.05 -33.20 19.92
N ASP A 7 -3.07 -33.44 20.75
CA ASP A 7 -4.14 -32.47 21.00
C ASP A 7 -3.62 -31.22 21.73
N ALA A 8 -2.68 -31.39 22.66
CA ALA A 8 -2.07 -30.27 23.38
C ALA A 8 -1.20 -29.41 22.44
N MET A 9 -0.42 -30.05 21.56
CA MET A 9 0.37 -29.40 20.52
C MET A 9 -0.54 -28.65 19.53
N GLN A 10 -1.62 -29.29 19.07
CA GLN A 10 -2.57 -28.69 18.13
C GLN A 10 -3.28 -27.49 18.76
N LYS A 11 -3.63 -27.58 20.04
CA LYS A 11 -4.27 -26.49 20.80
C LYS A 11 -3.31 -25.33 21.06
N ALA A 12 -2.04 -25.61 21.35
CA ALA A 12 -0.99 -24.62 21.48
C ALA A 12 -0.73 -23.91 20.14
N ILE A 13 -0.61 -24.65 19.04
CA ILE A 13 -0.48 -24.08 17.68
C ILE A 13 -1.70 -23.21 17.34
N LYS A 14 -2.92 -23.67 17.65
CA LYS A 14 -4.14 -22.88 17.42
C LYS A 14 -4.16 -21.59 18.25
N HIS A 15 -3.61 -21.61 19.47
CA HIS A 15 -3.52 -20.41 20.32
C HIS A 15 -2.45 -19.43 19.82
N THR A 16 -1.30 -19.92 19.37
CA THR A 16 -0.21 -19.11 18.79
C THR A 16 -0.59 -18.52 17.43
N LEU A 17 -1.44 -19.20 16.64
CA LEU A 17 -1.97 -18.67 15.38
C LEU A 17 -3.09 -17.64 15.61
N ARG A 18 -3.78 -17.67 16.74
CA ARG A 18 -4.87 -16.73 17.05
C ARG A 18 -4.36 -15.36 17.48
N THR A 19 -3.21 -15.30 18.15
CA THR A 19 -2.55 -14.04 18.53
C THR A 19 -1.98 -13.27 17.33
N ARG A 20 -1.57 -13.94 16.25
CA ARG A 20 -1.19 -13.26 14.99
C ARG A 20 -2.37 -12.74 14.17
N LYS A 21 -3.58 -13.28 14.34
CA LYS A 21 -4.78 -12.85 13.60
C LYS A 21 -5.46 -11.58 14.16
N LEU A 22 -4.97 -11.04 15.27
CA LEU A 22 -5.51 -9.82 15.92
C LEU A 22 -4.55 -8.62 15.85
N LYS A 23 -3.53 -8.69 14.99
CA LYS A 23 -2.79 -7.52 14.51
C LYS A 23 -2.93 -7.44 12.99
N ALA A 24 -4.16 -7.60 12.50
CA ALA A 24 -4.56 -6.81 11.34
C ALA A 24 -4.59 -5.37 11.86
N GLU A 25 -3.39 -4.78 11.95
CA GLU A 25 -3.20 -3.38 12.24
C GLU A 25 -4.17 -2.64 11.33
N ASP A 26 -4.95 -1.78 11.97
CA ASP A 26 -5.70 -0.71 11.36
C ASP A 26 -4.76 -0.03 10.37
N HIS A 27 -4.75 -0.48 9.09
CA HIS A 27 -3.99 0.14 8.01
C HIS A 27 -4.70 1.46 7.69
N LYS A 28 -4.73 2.36 8.67
CA LYS A 28 -4.93 3.77 8.43
C LYS A 28 -3.62 4.24 7.81
N HIS A 29 -3.58 4.13 6.50
CA HIS A 29 -2.57 4.79 5.69
C HIS A 29 -2.38 6.21 6.25
N PRO A 30 -1.14 6.69 6.52
CA PRO A 30 -0.90 7.93 7.25
C PRO A 30 -1.55 9.16 6.59
N VAL A 31 -1.76 9.11 5.27
CA VAL A 31 -2.53 10.12 4.51
C VAL A 31 -3.94 10.29 5.09
N ASN A 32 -4.57 9.21 5.58
CA ASN A 32 -5.91 9.24 6.15
C ASN A 32 -5.94 9.71 7.62
N VAL A 33 -4.82 9.57 8.36
CA VAL A 33 -4.72 9.92 9.79
C VAL A 33 -4.51 11.43 9.97
N LEU A 34 -3.80 12.09 9.05
CA LEU A 34 -3.62 13.56 9.06
C LEU A 34 -4.88 14.35 8.63
N HIS A 35 -5.93 13.69 8.13
CA HIS A 35 -7.08 14.36 7.52
C HIS A 35 -8.34 14.42 8.40
N HIS A 36 -8.33 13.81 9.58
CA HIS A 36 -9.43 13.88 10.54
C HIS A 36 -9.06 14.82 11.69
N GLU A 37 -9.12 16.14 11.47
CA GLU A 37 -9.86 17.05 12.38
C GLU A 37 -9.87 18.54 11.96
N GLU A 38 -9.00 19.02 11.07
CA GLU A 38 -8.96 20.47 10.76
C GLU A 38 -8.83 20.82 9.26
N ALA A 39 -9.49 20.08 8.37
CA ALA A 39 -9.52 20.46 6.96
C ALA A 39 -10.30 21.78 6.76
N THR A 40 -9.57 22.87 6.53
CA THR A 40 -10.06 24.22 6.25
C THR A 40 -10.96 24.21 5.00
N PHE A 41 -11.87 25.18 4.84
CA PHE A 41 -12.77 25.24 3.67
C PHE A 41 -12.00 25.19 2.32
N GLY A 42 -10.85 25.88 2.25
CA GLY A 42 -9.96 25.82 1.08
C GLY A 42 -9.39 24.43 0.84
N GLU A 43 -9.21 23.64 1.89
CA GLU A 43 -8.65 22.30 1.78
C GLU A 43 -9.65 21.30 1.21
N LYS A 44 -10.92 21.40 1.62
CA LYS A 44 -12.02 20.59 1.05
C LYS A 44 -12.29 20.95 -0.40
N LEU A 45 -12.17 22.23 -0.75
CA LEU A 45 -12.34 22.70 -2.13
C LEU A 45 -11.23 22.18 -3.03
N ALA A 46 -9.97 22.26 -2.60
CA ALA A 46 -8.83 21.72 -3.36
C ALA A 46 -8.96 20.22 -3.62
N ASP A 47 -9.39 19.43 -2.62
CA ASP A 47 -9.57 17.98 -2.78
C ASP A 47 -10.69 17.64 -3.77
N LYS A 48 -11.78 18.43 -3.78
CA LYS A 48 -12.84 18.29 -4.78
C LYS A 48 -12.38 18.68 -6.19
N ILE A 49 -11.54 19.70 -6.30
CA ILE A 49 -11.01 20.16 -7.58
C ILE A 49 -10.03 19.14 -8.17
N ALA A 50 -9.14 18.59 -7.33
CA ALA A 50 -8.22 17.51 -7.74
C ALA A 50 -8.97 16.27 -8.22
N ALA A 51 -10.06 15.89 -7.54
CA ALA A 51 -10.92 14.78 -7.97
C ALA A 51 -11.77 15.11 -9.22
N GLY A 52 -12.16 16.38 -9.39
CA GLY A 52 -13.10 16.82 -10.43
C GLY A 52 -12.47 17.09 -11.80
N ILE A 53 -11.28 17.71 -11.84
CA ILE A 53 -10.61 18.10 -13.11
C ILE A 53 -10.18 16.87 -13.94
N GLY A 54 -9.97 15.71 -13.31
CA GLY A 54 -9.61 14.46 -13.99
C GLY A 54 -10.79 13.63 -14.50
N SER A 55 -12.04 14.06 -14.28
CA SER A 55 -13.22 13.24 -14.62
C SER A 55 -13.81 13.60 -15.98
N TRP A 56 -14.02 12.58 -16.82
CA TRP A 56 -14.76 12.69 -18.09
C TRP A 56 -16.18 13.27 -17.91
N THR A 57 -16.78 13.11 -16.73
CA THR A 57 -18.11 13.64 -16.44
C THR A 57 -18.14 15.17 -16.37
N PHE A 58 -17.06 15.83 -15.94
CA PHE A 58 -16.99 17.29 -15.88
C PHE A 58 -17.05 17.92 -17.28
N LEU A 59 -16.28 17.35 -18.22
CA LEU A 59 -16.26 17.81 -19.61
C LEU A 59 -17.65 17.69 -20.26
N ILE A 60 -18.34 16.56 -20.05
CA ILE A 60 -19.69 16.33 -20.59
C ILE A 60 -20.69 17.37 -20.05
N VAL A 61 -20.69 17.60 -18.73
CA VAL A 61 -21.60 18.59 -18.12
C VAL A 61 -21.31 20.00 -18.62
N GLN A 62 -20.03 20.39 -18.70
CA GLN A 62 -19.63 21.71 -19.22
C GLN A 62 -20.04 21.89 -20.67
N SER A 63 -19.81 20.89 -21.53
CA SER A 63 -20.21 20.92 -22.94
C SER A 63 -21.73 21.03 -23.08
N LEU A 64 -22.50 20.25 -22.32
CA LEU A 64 -23.96 20.34 -22.32
C LEU A 64 -24.46 21.71 -21.87
N ALA A 65 -23.87 22.29 -20.82
CA ALA A 65 -24.24 23.62 -20.35
C ALA A 65 -24.01 24.69 -21.43
N VAL A 66 -22.87 24.63 -22.12
CA VAL A 66 -22.53 25.55 -23.22
C VAL A 66 -23.47 25.36 -24.41
N THR A 67 -23.69 24.12 -24.84
CA THR A 67 -24.61 23.81 -25.94
C THR A 67 -26.04 24.26 -25.63
N LEU A 68 -26.51 24.03 -24.40
CA LEU A 68 -27.83 24.48 -23.95
C LEU A 68 -27.93 26.01 -23.94
N TRP A 69 -26.89 26.70 -23.46
CA TRP A 69 -26.84 28.17 -23.45
C TRP A 69 -26.94 28.76 -24.86
N VAL A 70 -26.16 28.22 -25.79
CA VAL A 70 -26.19 28.62 -27.20
C VAL A 70 -27.55 28.30 -27.82
N ALA A 71 -28.11 27.12 -27.58
CA ALA A 71 -29.42 26.73 -28.09
C ALA A 71 -30.54 27.65 -27.59
N LEU A 72 -30.58 27.96 -26.29
CA LEU A 72 -31.57 28.87 -25.70
C LEU A 72 -31.49 30.29 -26.28
N ASN A 73 -30.28 30.81 -26.52
CA ASN A 73 -30.08 32.12 -27.14
C ASN A 73 -30.42 32.14 -28.63
N VAL A 74 -30.05 31.09 -29.39
CA VAL A 74 -30.31 31.02 -30.84
C VAL A 74 -31.78 30.78 -31.16
N ILE A 75 -32.49 29.98 -30.35
CA ILE A 75 -33.93 29.72 -30.53
C ILE A 75 -34.77 30.97 -30.16
N GLY A 76 -34.16 32.00 -29.57
CA GLY A 76 -34.85 33.23 -29.18
C GLY A 76 -35.84 33.02 -28.04
N LEU A 77 -35.68 31.93 -27.27
CA LEU A 77 -36.61 31.53 -26.20
C LEU A 77 -36.55 32.50 -25.00
N VAL A 78 -35.41 33.17 -24.83
CA VAL A 78 -35.19 34.26 -23.88
C VAL A 78 -34.65 35.43 -24.69
N ASN A 79 -35.36 36.57 -24.70
CA ASN A 79 -34.98 37.83 -25.35
C ASN A 79 -33.45 37.98 -25.49
N HIS A 80 -32.89 37.89 -26.71
CA HIS A 80 -31.45 37.95 -27.07
C HIS A 80 -30.51 38.59 -26.03
N TRP A 81 -30.26 37.90 -24.92
CA TRP A 81 -29.47 38.44 -23.79
C TRP A 81 -27.97 38.35 -24.10
N ASP A 82 -27.58 37.43 -24.98
CA ASP A 82 -26.22 37.32 -25.52
C ASP A 82 -26.24 37.18 -27.06
N PRO A 83 -26.40 38.29 -27.81
CA PRO A 83 -26.38 38.28 -29.27
C PRO A 83 -25.02 37.80 -29.81
N PHE A 84 -25.02 37.20 -31.00
CA PHE A 84 -23.80 36.81 -31.72
C PHE A 84 -22.85 38.03 -31.82
N PRO A 85 -21.59 38.00 -31.32
CA PRO A 85 -20.69 36.84 -31.10
C PRO A 85 -20.57 36.31 -29.65
N PHE A 86 -21.65 36.32 -28.85
CA PHE A 86 -21.69 35.78 -27.46
C PHE A 86 -20.66 36.40 -26.50
N ILE A 87 -20.75 37.71 -26.26
CA ILE A 87 -19.80 38.45 -25.43
C ILE A 87 -19.76 37.97 -23.99
N LEU A 88 -20.91 37.58 -23.42
CA LEU A 88 -20.99 37.16 -22.02
C LEU A 88 -20.36 35.78 -21.83
N LEU A 89 -20.64 34.85 -22.75
CA LEU A 89 -20.02 33.54 -22.75
C LEU A 89 -18.51 33.65 -22.92
N ASN A 90 -18.03 34.50 -23.83
CA ASN A 90 -16.61 34.74 -24.03
C ASN A 90 -15.94 35.35 -22.77
N LEU A 91 -16.60 36.31 -22.12
CA LEU A 91 -16.13 36.87 -20.85
C LEU A 91 -16.02 35.79 -19.77
N LEU A 92 -17.04 34.94 -19.64
CA LEU A 92 -17.07 33.86 -18.66
C LEU A 92 -15.91 32.88 -18.88
N PHE A 93 -15.67 32.46 -20.12
CA PHE A 93 -14.54 31.59 -20.46
C PHE A 93 -13.18 32.26 -20.19
N SER A 94 -13.07 33.57 -20.44
CA SER A 94 -11.85 34.32 -20.15
C SER A 94 -11.54 34.34 -18.65
N VAL A 95 -12.55 34.58 -17.81
CA VAL A 95 -12.41 34.53 -16.34
C VAL A 95 -12.12 33.10 -15.88
N GLN A 96 -12.80 32.10 -16.45
CA GLN A 96 -12.56 30.69 -16.14
C GLN A 96 -11.10 30.32 -16.40
N ALA A 97 -10.55 30.68 -17.56
CA ALA A 97 -9.15 30.42 -17.90
C ALA A 97 -8.20 31.13 -16.93
N ALA A 98 -8.47 32.39 -16.58
CA ALA A 98 -7.65 33.17 -15.66
C ALA A 98 -7.61 32.56 -14.24
N TYR A 99 -8.73 32.01 -13.74
CA TYR A 99 -8.80 31.39 -12.42
C TYR A 99 -8.31 29.93 -12.40
N THR A 100 -8.33 29.25 -13.55
CA THR A 100 -7.88 27.85 -13.67
C THR A 100 -6.42 27.68 -13.26
N GLY A 101 -5.53 28.60 -13.66
CA GLY A 101 -4.10 28.52 -13.34
C GLY A 101 -3.82 28.50 -11.83
N PRO A 102 -4.25 29.51 -11.06
CA PRO A 102 -4.06 29.56 -9.61
C PRO A 102 -4.68 28.36 -8.87
N VAL A 103 -5.89 27.97 -9.28
CA VAL A 103 -6.59 26.81 -8.70
C VAL A 103 -5.83 25.51 -8.95
N LEU A 104 -5.33 25.31 -10.17
CA LEU A 104 -4.56 24.14 -10.54
C LEU A 104 -3.24 24.07 -9.77
N LEU A 105 -2.58 25.21 -9.56
CA LEU A 105 -1.36 25.29 -8.73
C LEU A 105 -1.64 24.93 -7.27
N LEU A 106 -2.73 25.42 -6.70
CA LEU A 106 -3.12 25.10 -5.32
C LEU A 106 -3.50 23.62 -5.16
N ALA A 107 -4.27 23.08 -6.10
CA ALA A 107 -4.63 21.66 -6.12
C ALA A 107 -3.40 20.76 -6.30
N GLY A 108 -2.48 21.13 -7.22
CA GLY A 108 -1.24 20.40 -7.48
C GLY A 108 -0.27 20.42 -6.30
N ASN A 109 -0.09 21.58 -5.64
CA ASN A 109 0.77 21.67 -4.45
C ASN A 109 0.24 20.77 -3.31
N ARG A 110 -1.09 20.70 -3.13
CA ARG A 110 -1.70 19.80 -2.14
C ARG A 110 -1.53 18.33 -2.51
N GLN A 111 -1.76 17.95 -3.76
CA GLN A 111 -1.58 16.57 -4.20
C GLN A 111 -0.12 16.13 -4.01
N SER A 112 0.84 16.98 -4.39
CA SER A 112 2.27 16.73 -4.20
C SER A 112 2.66 16.53 -2.73
N GLN A 113 2.07 17.29 -1.81
CA GLN A 113 2.30 17.09 -0.36
C GLN A 113 1.77 15.73 0.12
N LYS A 114 0.57 15.31 -0.33
CA LYS A 114 0.02 13.98 -0.01
C LYS A 114 0.88 12.86 -0.59
N ASP A 115 1.33 13.01 -1.83
CA ASP A 115 2.17 12.05 -2.51
C ASP A 115 3.52 11.92 -1.80
N ARG A 116 4.13 13.03 -1.36
CA ARG A 116 5.38 13.01 -0.59
C ARG A 116 5.25 12.22 0.71
N LEU A 117 4.21 12.49 1.52
CA LEU A 117 3.97 11.76 2.76
C LEU A 117 3.74 10.25 2.51
N THR A 118 3.05 9.93 1.42
CA THR A 118 2.83 8.54 1.00
C THR A 118 4.15 7.85 0.65
N LEU A 119 5.00 8.53 -0.10
CA LEU A 119 6.31 8.01 -0.52
C LEU A 119 7.27 7.85 0.67
N GLU A 120 7.30 8.81 1.60
CA GLU A 120 8.10 8.73 2.82
C GLU A 120 7.72 7.50 3.66
N HIS A 121 6.43 7.26 3.86
CA HIS A 121 5.98 6.07 4.59
C HIS A 121 6.29 4.77 3.83
N ALA A 122 6.09 4.74 2.51
CA ALA A 122 6.43 3.58 1.70
C ALA A 122 7.92 3.25 1.75
N ALA A 123 8.78 4.27 1.82
CA ALA A 123 10.23 4.11 1.99
C ALA A 123 10.57 3.54 3.38
N GLU A 124 9.96 4.05 4.45
CA GLU A 124 10.15 3.54 5.80
C GLU A 124 9.69 2.08 5.95
N GLU A 125 8.57 1.72 5.32
CA GLU A 125 8.06 0.34 5.31
C GLU A 125 8.99 -0.60 4.51
N ALA A 126 9.55 -0.12 3.41
CA ALA A 126 10.54 -0.88 2.64
C ALA A 126 11.84 -1.12 3.42
N GLU A 127 12.33 -0.13 4.18
CA GLU A 127 13.50 -0.27 5.05
C GLU A 127 13.25 -1.33 6.15
N LYS A 128 12.10 -1.26 6.82
CA LYS A 128 11.70 -2.27 7.82
C LYS A 128 11.59 -3.68 7.23
N ALA A 129 11.08 -3.80 6.01
CA ALA A 129 11.00 -5.07 5.31
C ALA A 129 12.39 -5.64 4.98
N ASP A 130 13.35 -4.79 4.62
CA ASP A 130 14.73 -5.19 4.36
C ASP A 130 15.41 -5.68 5.65
N ASP A 131 15.26 -4.96 6.76
CA ASP A 131 15.75 -5.37 8.07
C ASP A 131 15.19 -6.74 8.49
N GLN A 132 13.88 -6.96 8.28
CA GLN A 132 13.24 -8.25 8.54
C GLN A 132 13.77 -9.36 7.63
N ASN A 133 14.05 -9.07 6.36
CA ASN A 133 14.66 -10.03 5.44
C ASN A 133 16.06 -10.43 5.93
N VAL A 134 16.87 -9.47 6.38
CA VAL A 134 18.19 -9.76 6.97
C VAL A 134 18.08 -10.65 8.21
N GLU A 135 17.09 -10.40 9.08
CA GLU A 135 16.86 -11.23 10.26
C GLU A 135 16.48 -12.68 9.89
N ILE A 136 15.60 -12.85 8.89
CA ILE A 136 15.23 -14.17 8.36
C ILE A 136 16.44 -14.89 7.79
N LEU A 137 17.29 -14.20 7.02
CA LEU A 137 18.50 -14.79 6.43
C LEU A 137 19.46 -15.29 7.52
N LYS A 138 19.66 -14.50 8.60
CA LYS A 138 20.45 -14.93 9.77
C LYS A 138 19.87 -16.16 10.45
N ALA A 139 18.54 -16.25 10.56
CA ALA A 139 17.87 -17.41 11.14
C ALA A 139 18.05 -18.68 10.27
N ILE A 140 18.02 -18.53 8.94
CA ILE A 140 18.29 -19.62 7.98
C ILE A 140 19.75 -20.08 8.08
N GLU A 141 20.69 -19.15 8.15
CA GLU A 141 22.12 -19.45 8.33
C GLU A 141 22.35 -20.27 9.60
N LYS A 142 21.78 -19.83 10.73
CA LYS A 142 21.87 -20.55 12.01
C LYS A 142 21.28 -21.96 11.94
N ASN A 143 20.11 -22.14 11.32
CA ASN A 143 19.53 -23.48 11.13
C ASN A 143 20.42 -24.37 10.25
N THR A 144 21.03 -23.80 9.22
CA THR A 144 21.96 -24.52 8.34
C THR A 144 23.20 -24.97 9.11
N GLU A 145 23.76 -24.11 9.96
CA GLU A 145 24.90 -24.44 10.81
C GLU A 145 24.57 -25.60 11.77
N VAL A 146 23.44 -25.53 12.47
CA VAL A 146 23.00 -26.61 13.37
C VAL A 146 22.81 -27.92 12.61
N THR A 147 22.24 -27.87 11.40
CA THR A 147 22.07 -29.04 10.55
C THR A 147 23.41 -29.69 10.19
N ILE A 148 24.42 -28.88 9.84
CA ILE A 148 25.78 -29.36 9.54
C ILE A 148 26.44 -29.96 10.80
N GLN A 149 26.25 -29.36 11.98
CA GLN A 149 26.79 -29.90 13.24
C GLN A 149 26.20 -31.27 13.56
N ILE A 150 24.89 -31.45 13.40
CA ILE A 150 24.23 -32.76 13.58
C ILE A 150 24.81 -33.79 12.62
N LEU A 151 24.97 -33.42 11.34
CA LEU A 151 25.51 -34.32 10.32
C LEU A 151 26.91 -34.82 10.70
N ARG A 152 27.79 -33.91 11.15
CA ARG A 152 29.14 -34.24 11.63
C ARG A 152 29.13 -35.13 12.87
N HIS A 153 28.23 -34.87 13.82
CA HIS A 153 28.13 -35.69 15.02
C HIS A 153 27.68 -37.12 14.72
N VAL A 154 26.70 -37.28 13.82
CA VAL A 154 26.24 -38.58 13.35
C VAL A 154 27.35 -39.33 12.62
N GLU A 155 28.09 -38.66 11.74
CA GLU A 155 29.23 -39.26 11.03
C GLU A 155 30.33 -39.75 11.99
N ALA A 156 30.65 -38.95 13.02
CA ALA A 156 31.61 -39.35 14.05
C ALA A 156 31.14 -40.58 14.83
N LEU A 157 29.86 -40.63 15.24
CA LEU A 157 29.28 -41.78 15.93
C LEU A 157 29.31 -43.05 15.08
N VAL A 158 28.99 -42.95 13.80
CA VAL A 158 29.07 -44.08 12.87
C VAL A 158 30.51 -44.57 12.73
N SER A 159 31.47 -43.65 12.56
CA SER A 159 32.89 -44.00 12.46
C SER A 159 33.41 -44.74 13.70
N ASP A 160 33.01 -44.28 14.89
CA ASP A 160 33.40 -44.89 16.17
C ASP A 160 32.80 -46.30 16.34
N HIS A 161 31.53 -46.48 15.95
CA HIS A 161 30.87 -47.79 15.96
C HIS A 161 31.51 -48.77 14.98
N MET A 162 31.86 -48.31 13.77
CA MET A 162 32.57 -49.13 12.77
C MET A 162 33.97 -49.53 13.26
N ALA A 163 34.66 -48.65 13.99
CA ALA A 163 35.95 -48.96 14.60
C ALA A 163 35.84 -49.98 15.74
N GLU A 164 34.83 -49.84 16.61
CA GLU A 164 34.54 -50.84 17.64
C GLU A 164 34.20 -52.21 17.06
N ASP A 165 33.36 -52.26 16.01
CA ASP A 165 32.94 -53.51 15.38
C ASP A 165 34.13 -54.21 14.68
N ALA A 166 35.01 -53.44 14.03
CA ALA A 166 36.24 -53.97 13.46
C ALA A 166 37.20 -54.53 14.53
N ALA A 167 37.30 -53.87 15.69
CA ALA A 167 38.10 -54.35 16.82
C ALA A 167 37.53 -55.63 17.45
N LYS A 168 36.19 -55.73 17.59
CA LYS A 168 35.50 -56.93 18.08
C LYS A 168 35.66 -58.10 17.11
N ALA A 169 35.55 -57.85 15.80
CA ALA A 169 35.74 -58.88 14.76
C ALA A 169 37.17 -59.44 14.71
N SER A 170 38.19 -58.61 14.99
CA SER A 170 39.58 -59.05 15.05
C SER A 170 39.95 -59.80 16.34
N GLN A 171 39.21 -59.58 17.45
CA GLN A 171 39.35 -60.39 18.67
C GLN A 171 38.64 -61.75 18.61
N GLN A 172 37.63 -61.93 17.76
CA GLN A 172 36.90 -63.20 17.61
C GLN A 172 37.50 -64.14 16.55
N GLY A 173 38.47 -63.68 15.75
CA GLY A 173 39.13 -64.46 14.69
C GLY A 173 40.51 -65.03 15.03
N ALA A 174 40.96 -64.93 16.29
CA ALA A 174 42.23 -65.48 16.79
C ALA A 174 41.98 -66.63 17.77
#